data_AF-A0AAE1C1I3-F1
#
_entry.id   AF-A0AAE1C1I3-F1
#
_cell.length_a   1.000
_cell.length_b   1.000
_cell.length_c   1.000
_cell.angle_alpha   90.00
_cell.angle_beta   90.00
_cell.angle_gamma   90.00
#
_symmetry.space_group_name_H-M   'P 1'
#
loop_
_entity.id
_entity.type
_entity.pdbx_description
1 polymer ?
#
loop_
_entity_poly.entity_id
_entity_poly.type
_entity_poly.pdbx_seq_one_letter_code
_entity_poly.pdbx_strand_id
1 'polypeptide(L)' 'LKTIINALLNSIKQLVEVMTLTVFCLMVFALFALQVYMGVLKNKCVKSMPSANLTNEEWRA' A
#
# COMPACT_ATOMS: atom_id res chain seq x y z
N LEU A 1 -24.57 -31.57 8.18
CA LEU A 1 -23.47 -30.85 7.50
C LEU A 1 -23.96 -29.83 6.48
N LYS A 2 -24.81 -30.21 5.50
CA LYS A 2 -25.34 -29.32 4.45
C LYS A 2 -26.02 -28.04 4.98
N THR A 3 -26.73 -28.12 6.11
CA THR A 3 -27.38 -26.97 6.76
C THR A 3 -26.39 -25.92 7.29
N ILE A 4 -25.26 -26.37 7.86
CA ILE A 4 -24.22 -25.47 8.39
C ILE A 4 -23.55 -24.72 7.25
N ILE A 5 -23.22 -25.42 6.16
CA ILE A 5 -22.62 -24.82 4.97
C ILE A 5 -23.58 -23.81 4.33
N ASN A 6 -24.88 -24.13 4.26
CA ASN A 6 -25.87 -23.22 3.69
C ASN A 6 -26.07 -21.96 4.54
N ALA A 7 -26.06 -22.09 5.87
CA ALA A 7 -26.10 -20.95 6.78
C ALA A 7 -24.85 -20.07 6.62
N LEU A 8 -23.66 -20.68 6.54
CA LEU A 8 -22.39 -19.98 6.35
C LEU A 8 -22.34 -19.22 5.01
N LEU A 9 -22.75 -19.85 3.92
CA LEU A 9 -22.80 -19.23 2.60
C LEU A 9 -23.74 -18.02 2.55
N ASN A 10 -24.83 -18.07 3.31
CA ASN A 10 -25.74 -16.94 3.41
C ASN A 10 -25.10 -15.76 4.15
N SER A 11 -24.38 -16.02 5.25
CA SER A 11 -23.63 -14.99 5.98
C SER A 11 -22.48 -14.39 5.17
N ILE A 12 -21.76 -15.22 4.40
CA ILE A 12 -20.67 -14.74 3.53
C ILE A 12 -21.20 -13.75 2.49
N LYS A 13 -22.39 -13.97 1.93
CA LYS A 13 -22.98 -13.03 0.95
C LYS A 13 -23.17 -11.62 1.51
N GLN A 14 -23.63 -11.51 2.76
CA GLN A 14 -23.76 -10.21 3.43
C GLN A 14 -22.39 -9.59 3.74
N LEU A 15 -21.41 -10.44 4.11
CA LEU A 15 -20.04 -9.99 4.35
C LEU A 15 -19.37 -9.44 3.08
N VAL A 16 -19.61 -10.07 1.92
CA VAL A 16 -19.04 -9.65 0.63
C VAL A 16 -19.42 -8.21 0.30
N GLU A 17 -20.66 -7.79 0.57
CA GLU A 17 -21.10 -6.42 0.34
C GLU A 17 -20.26 -5.40 1.14
N VAL A 18 -20.05 -5.66 2.43
CA VAL A 18 -19.24 -4.81 3.31
C VAL A 18 -17.76 -4.87 2.93
N MET A 19 -17.26 -6.04 2.53
CA MET A 19 -15.88 -6.19 2.06
C MET A 19 -15.65 -5.42 0.76
N THR A 20 -16.60 -5.42 -0.18
CA THR A 20 -16.49 -4.64 -1.42
C THR A 20 -16.43 -3.14 -1.14
N LEU A 21 -17.31 -2.63 -0.26
CA LEU A 21 -17.24 -1.22 0.17
C LEU A 21 -15.89 -0.88 0.78
N THR A 22 -15.37 -1.76 1.64
CA THR A 22 -14.07 -1.58 2.30
C THR A 22 -12.93 -1.55 1.29
N VAL A 23 -12.90 -2.48 0.34
CA VAL A 23 -11.89 -2.52 -0.73
C VAL A 23 -11.98 -1.28 -1.61
N PHE A 24 -13.18 -0.81 -1.94
CA PHE A 24 -13.37 0.42 -2.70
C PHE A 24 -12.77 1.63 -1.98
N CYS A 25 -13.09 1.81 -0.69
CA CYS A 25 -12.51 2.87 0.12
C CYS A 25 -10.98 2.77 0.19
N LEU A 26 -10.43 1.57 0.41
CA LEU A 26 -8.99 1.33 0.44
C LEU A 26 -8.33 1.68 -0.89
N MET A 27 -8.94 1.35 -2.03
CA MET A 27 -8.41 1.72 -3.34
C MET A 27 -8.37 3.24 -3.53
N VAL A 28 -9.43 3.96 -3.17
CA VAL A 28 -9.45 5.43 -3.27
C VAL A 28 -8.36 6.05 -2.40
N PHE A 29 -8.24 5.63 -1.14
CA PHE A 29 -7.19 6.13 -0.25
C PHE A 29 -5.78 5.77 -0.74
N ALA A 30 -5.58 4.57 -1.25
CA ALA A 30 -4.29 4.15 -1.79
C ALA A 30 -3.88 4.99 -3.00
N LEU A 31 -4.80 5.29 -3.93
CA LEU A 31 -4.54 6.15 -5.08
C LEU A 31 -4.25 7.60 -4.68
N PHE A 32 -4.96 8.11 -3.67
CA PHE A 32 -4.70 9.45 -3.13
C PHE A 32 -3.33 9.52 -2.46
N ALA A 33 -3.03 8.57 -1.57
CA ALA A 33 -1.76 8.50 -0.84
C ALA A 33 -0.58 8.31 -1.79
N LEU A 34 -0.69 7.46 -2.81
CA LEU A 34 0.39 7.24 -3.78
C LEU A 34 0.77 8.55 -4.49
N GLN A 35 -0.23 9.34 -4.91
CA GLN A 35 0.01 10.61 -5.58
C GLN A 35 0.61 11.66 -4.63
N VAL A 36 0.11 11.76 -3.40
CA VAL A 36 0.60 12.73 -2.40
C VAL A 36 2.01 12.40 -1.92
N TYR A 37 2.31 11.12 -1.68
CA TYR A 37 3.58 10.68 -1.12
C TYR A 37 4.59 10.21 -2.17
N MET A 38 4.36 10.52 -3.45
CA MET A 38 5.24 10.11 -4.54
C MET A 38 6.65 10.66 -4.33
N GLY A 39 7.64 9.78 -4.17
CA GLY A 39 9.05 10.15 -4.01
C GLY A 39 9.45 10.67 -2.62
N VAL A 40 8.50 11.12 -1.79
CA VAL A 40 8.77 11.67 -0.44
C VAL A 40 9.52 10.69 0.45
N LEU A 41 9.13 9.41 0.43
CA LEU A 41 9.75 8.38 1.27
C LEU A 41 11.17 7.99 0.79
N LYS A 42 11.60 8.47 -0.39
CA LYS A 42 12.95 8.22 -0.90
C LYS A 42 13.94 9.34 -0.54
N ASN A 43 13.49 10.39 0.15
CA ASN A 43 14.39 11.44 0.62
C ASN A 43 15.42 10.85 1.58
N LYS A 44 16.70 11.00 1.21
CA LYS A 44 17.84 10.68 2.07
C LYS A 44 18.46 11.98 2.54
N CYS A 45 18.81 12.06 3.82
CA CYS A 45 19.64 13.15 4.33
C CYS A 45 21.09 12.86 3.97
N VAL A 46 21.70 13.73 3.18
CA VAL A 46 23.07 13.59 2.69
C VAL A 46 23.96 14.57 3.45
N LYS A 47 24.99 14.07 4.13
CA LYS A 47 25.88 14.89 4.99
C LYS A 47 26.76 15.86 4.20
N SER A 48 27.24 15.46 3.02
CA SER A 48 27.97 16.32 2.08
C SER A 48 27.54 16.00 0.67
N MET A 49 27.11 17.01 -0.10
CA MET A 49 26.83 16.85 -1.52
C MET A 49 28.17 16.70 -2.26
N PRO A 50 28.45 15.57 -2.93
CA PRO A 50 29.71 15.43 -3.66
C PRO A 50 29.73 16.42 -4.84
N SER A 51 30.78 17.24 -4.90
CA SER A 51 31.00 18.23 -5.96
C SER A 51 31.61 17.65 -7.25
N ALA A 52 31.81 16.33 -7.30
CA ALA A 52 32.34 15.59 -8.45
C ALA A 52 31.56 14.28 -8.66
N ASN A 53 31.70 13.67 -9.84
CA ASN A 53 31.08 12.40 -10.22
C ASN A 53 31.53 11.26 -9.29
N LEU A 54 30.81 11.13 -8.18
CA LEU A 54 31.03 10.09 -7.19
C LEU A 54 30.37 8.78 -7.66
N THR A 55 31.13 7.69 -7.66
CA THR A 55 30.62 6.36 -8.04
C THR A 55 29.75 5.79 -6.92
N ASN A 56 28.77 4.94 -7.26
CA ASN A 56 27.80 4.38 -6.30
C ASN A 56 28.43 3.65 -5.09
N GLU A 57 29.72 3.31 -5.14
CA GLU A 57 30.45 2.62 -4.07
C GLU A 57 30.81 3.57 -2.92
N GLU A 58 31.15 4.84 -3.20
CA GLU A 58 31.49 5.84 -2.17
C GLU A 58 30.24 6.38 -1.44
N TRP A 59 29.04 6.27 -2.02
CA TRP A 59 27.77 6.65 -1.37
C TRP A 59 27.34 5.68 -0.24
N ARG A 60 27.90 4.46 -0.23
CA ARG A 60 27.46 3.36 0.66
C ARG A 60 28.39 3.18 1.88
N ALA A 61 29.52 3.88 1.92
CA ALA A 61 30.45 3.94 3.06
C ALA A 61 30.07 5.07 4.03
#